data_AF-A0A816DMQ9-F1
#
_entry.id   AF-A0A816DMQ9-F1
#
_cell.length_a   1.000
_cell.length_b   1.000
_cell.length_c   1.000
_cell.angle_alpha   90.00
_cell.angle_beta   90.00
_cell.angle_gamma   90.00
#
_symmetry.space_group_name_H-M   'P 1'
#
loop_
_entity.id
_entity.type
_entity.pdbx_description
1 polymer ?
#
loop_
_entity_poly.entity_id
_entity_poly.type
_entity_poly.pdbx_seq_one_letter_code
_entity_poly.pdbx_strand_id
1 'polypeptide(L)'
;MSLNNTTLSATTTTVSTTVYDTGDNAWMMTSTALVLLMTPALAFFYGGLVDHKNILNQLFLSFVCMGIVFLQWVLFGFSFAFGPPVSSGFGSFGWSVLRFGESYNTNYSPTYPLLTYCAYQATFAIITPALISGAIVGRMKIIPYMIFIFVWSTVCYDPMAHWVWGENGWLKQLGTL
;
A
#
# COMPACT_ATOMS: atom_id res chain seq x y z
N MET A 1 -16.03 -5.64 64.18
CA MET A 1 -16.86 -5.66 62.96
C MET A 1 -15.94 -5.24 61.80
N SER A 2 -15.22 -6.19 61.23
CA SER A 2 -14.17 -5.96 60.22
C SER A 2 -14.77 -6.22 58.85
N LEU A 3 -14.96 -5.16 58.04
CA LEU A 3 -15.43 -5.28 56.66
C LEU A 3 -14.27 -5.69 55.76
N ASN A 4 -14.47 -6.79 55.05
CA ASN A 4 -13.50 -7.43 54.18
C ASN A 4 -13.16 -6.54 52.98
N ASN A 5 -11.87 -6.27 52.82
CA ASN A 5 -11.27 -5.66 51.64
C ASN A 5 -11.17 -6.72 50.54
N THR A 6 -12.28 -7.04 49.87
CA THR A 6 -12.28 -7.88 48.66
C THR A 6 -12.19 -6.99 47.44
N THR A 7 -10.95 -6.76 46.99
CA THR A 7 -10.53 -6.73 45.60
C THR A 7 -11.65 -6.72 44.55
N LEU A 8 -12.18 -5.53 44.27
CA LEU A 8 -12.66 -5.21 42.92
C LEU A 8 -11.55 -4.37 42.30
N SER A 9 -10.51 -5.05 41.84
CA SER A 9 -9.68 -4.53 40.76
C SER A 9 -10.64 -4.28 39.62
N ALA A 10 -11.11 -3.03 39.50
CA ALA A 10 -11.66 -2.55 38.27
C ALA A 10 -10.57 -2.81 37.23
N THR A 11 -10.72 -3.88 36.47
CA THR A 11 -10.18 -3.95 35.12
C THR A 11 -10.80 -2.75 34.44
N THR A 12 -10.14 -1.60 34.55
CA THR A 12 -10.32 -0.50 33.63
C THR A 12 -9.94 -1.12 32.30
N THR A 13 -10.94 -1.68 31.63
CA THR A 13 -10.90 -1.89 30.20
C THR A 13 -10.49 -0.53 29.67
N THR A 14 -9.21 -0.38 29.35
CA THR A 14 -8.70 0.72 28.57
C THR A 14 -9.42 0.58 27.25
N VAL A 15 -10.62 1.15 27.16
CA VAL A 15 -11.19 1.56 25.90
C VAL A 15 -10.17 2.57 25.41
N SER A 16 -9.16 2.07 24.69
CA SER A 16 -8.34 2.88 23.82
C SER A 16 -9.33 3.45 22.82
N THR A 17 -9.93 4.58 23.20
CA THR A 17 -10.56 5.52 22.29
C THR A 17 -9.43 5.95 21.37
N THR A 18 -9.16 5.16 20.34
CA THR A 18 -8.40 5.60 19.18
C THR A 18 -9.10 6.87 18.75
N VAL A 19 -8.48 8.01 19.03
CA VAL A 19 -9.03 9.33 18.75
C VAL A 19 -9.10 9.39 17.24
N TYR A 20 -10.27 9.06 16.71
CA TYR A 20 -10.54 9.12 15.29
C TYR A 20 -10.61 10.58 14.91
N ASP A 21 -9.56 11.07 14.24
CA ASP A 21 -9.52 12.43 13.73
C ASP A 21 -10.01 12.43 12.28
N THR A 22 -11.18 13.04 12.08
CA THR A 22 -11.77 13.21 10.75
C THR A 22 -10.91 14.10 9.86
N GLY A 23 -10.15 15.05 10.45
CA GLY A 23 -9.22 15.93 9.75
C GLY A 23 -8.03 15.16 9.17
N ASP A 24 -7.41 14.29 9.96
CA ASP A 24 -6.30 13.46 9.50
C ASP A 24 -6.74 12.48 8.40
N ASN A 25 -7.93 11.88 8.54
CA ASN A 25 -8.48 11.00 7.52
C ASN A 25 -8.79 11.76 6.21
N ALA A 26 -9.40 12.95 6.29
CA ALA A 26 -9.68 13.79 5.13
C ALA A 26 -8.39 14.25 4.43
N TRP A 27 -7.36 14.61 5.20
CA TRP A 27 -6.05 14.97 4.67
C TRP A 27 -5.37 13.78 3.98
N MET A 28 -5.45 12.58 4.56
CA MET A 28 -4.86 11.38 3.98
C MET A 28 -5.58 10.96 2.70
N MET A 29 -6.91 11.05 2.64
CA MET A 29 -7.68 10.82 1.40
C MET A 29 -7.33 11.83 0.31
N THR A 30 -7.19 13.11 0.68
CA THR A 30 -6.78 14.17 -0.25
C THR A 30 -5.36 13.91 -0.78
N SER A 31 -4.43 13.56 0.12
CA SER A 31 -3.05 13.20 -0.23
C SER A 31 -3.02 11.98 -1.17
N THR A 32 -3.84 10.98 -0.90
CA THR A 32 -3.99 9.79 -1.77
C THR A 32 -4.46 10.21 -3.17
N ALA A 33 -5.44 11.09 -3.29
CA ALA A 33 -5.92 11.59 -4.58
C ALA A 33 -4.82 12.36 -5.35
N LEU A 34 -4.01 13.18 -4.65
CA LEU A 34 -2.89 13.91 -5.25
C LEU A 34 -1.80 12.97 -5.79
N VAL A 35 -1.44 11.93 -5.04
CA VAL A 35 -0.43 10.96 -5.49
C VAL A 35 -0.97 10.10 -6.63
N LEU A 36 -2.25 9.70 -6.58
CA LEU A 36 -2.87 8.94 -7.66
C LEU A 36 -2.81 9.71 -8.99
N LEU A 37 -2.98 11.04 -8.96
CA LEU A 37 -2.89 11.91 -10.15
C LEU A 37 -1.51 11.88 -10.82
N MET A 38 -0.44 11.54 -10.09
CA MET A 38 0.91 11.43 -10.66
C MET A 38 1.02 10.29 -11.68
N THR A 39 0.27 9.20 -11.50
CA THR A 39 0.34 8.03 -12.40
C THR A 39 -0.09 8.37 -13.84
N PRO A 40 -1.27 8.97 -14.09
CA PRO A 40 -1.62 9.42 -15.43
C PRO A 40 -0.78 10.62 -15.89
N ALA A 41 -0.34 11.51 -14.99
CA ALA A 41 0.55 12.61 -15.36
C ALA A 41 1.87 12.12 -15.96
N LEU A 42 2.46 11.08 -15.37
CA LEU A 42 3.66 10.41 -15.91
C LEU A 42 3.36 9.70 -17.23
N ALA A 43 2.19 9.09 -17.38
CA ALA A 43 1.79 8.47 -18.64
C ALA A 43 1.75 9.48 -19.79
N PHE A 44 1.22 10.69 -19.54
CA PHE A 44 1.24 11.79 -20.52
C PHE A 44 2.65 12.33 -20.74
N PHE A 45 3.47 12.44 -19.69
CA PHE A 45 4.85 12.88 -19.79
C PHE A 45 5.69 11.94 -20.66
N TYR A 46 5.68 10.64 -20.36
CA TYR A 46 6.38 9.63 -21.18
C TYR A 46 5.73 9.45 -22.55
N GLY A 47 4.41 9.61 -22.66
CA GLY A 47 3.71 9.63 -23.94
C GLY A 47 4.17 10.77 -24.86
N GLY A 48 4.44 11.95 -24.31
CA GLY A 48 4.92 13.11 -25.07
C GLY A 48 6.40 13.03 -25.49
N LEU A 49 7.21 12.23 -24.79
CA LEU A 49 8.63 12.00 -25.13
C LEU A 49 8.85 10.92 -26.19
N VAL A 50 7.81 10.13 -26.47
CA VAL A 50 7.87 8.99 -27.39
C VAL A 50 7.41 9.42 -28.79
N ASP A 51 7.89 8.73 -29.81
CA ASP A 51 7.45 8.93 -31.20
C ASP A 51 5.92 8.91 -31.32
N HIS A 52 5.38 9.80 -32.16
CA HIS A 52 3.95 9.94 -32.45
C HIS A 52 3.22 8.63 -32.76
N LYS A 53 3.94 7.65 -33.33
CA LYS A 53 3.43 6.32 -33.70
C LYS A 53 3.12 5.43 -32.49
N ASN A 54 3.76 5.71 -31.35
CA ASN A 54 3.75 4.85 -30.16
C ASN A 54 3.07 5.51 -28.95
N ILE A 55 2.59 6.76 -29.07
CA ILE A 55 1.91 7.51 -27.99
C ILE A 55 0.68 6.77 -27.48
N LEU A 56 -0.19 6.31 -28.38
CA LEU A 56 -1.42 5.59 -27.99
C LEU A 56 -1.10 4.30 -27.25
N ASN A 57 -0.08 3.56 -27.71
CA ASN A 57 0.39 2.36 -27.04
C ASN A 57 0.91 2.70 -25.63
N GLN A 58 1.63 3.82 -25.48
CA GLN A 58 2.15 4.22 -24.18
C GLN A 58 1.08 4.59 -23.15
N LEU A 59 0.07 5.34 -23.60
CA LEU A 59 -1.08 5.66 -22.75
C LEU A 59 -1.81 4.38 -22.32
N PHE A 60 -2.03 3.45 -23.26
CA PHE A 60 -2.69 2.17 -22.97
C PHE A 60 -1.91 1.31 -21.98
N LEU A 61 -0.58 1.17 -22.14
CA LEU A 61 0.27 0.43 -21.20
C LEU A 61 0.19 1.00 -19.78
N SER A 62 0.12 2.32 -19.64
CA SER A 62 0.05 2.99 -18.34
C SER A 62 -1.28 2.73 -17.63
N PHE A 63 -2.41 2.77 -18.34
CA PHE A 63 -3.72 2.41 -17.78
C PHE A 63 -3.81 0.93 -17.40
N VAL A 64 -3.28 0.05 -18.25
CA VAL A 64 -3.23 -1.39 -17.96
C VAL A 64 -2.37 -1.67 -16.74
N CYS A 65 -1.23 -0.98 -16.60
CA CYS A 65 -0.37 -1.07 -15.42
C CYS A 65 -1.11 -0.71 -14.14
N MET A 66 -1.78 0.46 -14.16
CA MET A 66 -2.56 0.96 -13.05
C MET A 66 -3.62 -0.06 -12.59
N GLY A 67 -4.37 -0.66 -13.54
CA GLY A 67 -5.39 -1.65 -13.21
C GLY A 67 -4.84 -2.96 -12.64
N ILE A 68 -3.77 -3.50 -13.23
CA ILE A 68 -3.18 -4.78 -12.78
C ILE A 68 -2.56 -4.64 -11.39
N VAL A 69 -1.80 -3.58 -11.17
CA VAL A 69 -1.10 -3.36 -9.90
C VAL A 69 -2.09 -3.01 -8.80
N PHE A 70 -3.12 -2.23 -9.10
CA PHE A 70 -4.21 -2.00 -8.15
C PHE A 70 -4.91 -3.31 -7.75
N LEU A 71 -5.21 -4.18 -8.72
CA LEU A 71 -5.84 -5.47 -8.43
C LEU A 71 -4.92 -6.39 -7.60
N GLN A 72 -3.65 -6.47 -7.95
CA GLN A 72 -2.65 -7.23 -7.21
C GLN A 72 -2.52 -6.73 -5.76
N TRP A 73 -2.46 -5.41 -5.57
CA TRP A 73 -2.36 -4.77 -4.26
C TRP A 73 -3.54 -5.12 -3.36
N VAL A 74 -4.76 -5.00 -3.88
CA VAL A 74 -6.01 -5.27 -3.16
C VAL A 74 -6.16 -6.75 -2.80
N LEU A 75 -5.74 -7.66 -3.70
CA LEU A 75 -5.89 -9.09 -3.49
C LEU A 75 -4.92 -9.63 -2.43
N PHE A 76 -3.63 -9.31 -2.55
CA PHE A 76 -2.62 -9.86 -1.63
C PHE A 76 -1.45 -8.93 -1.34
N GLY A 77 -1.15 -7.93 -2.17
CA GLY A 77 0.03 -7.06 -1.96
C GLY A 77 0.02 -6.31 -0.63
N PHE A 78 -1.13 -5.75 -0.22
CA PHE A 78 -1.24 -5.08 1.08
C PHE A 78 -1.02 -6.05 2.25
N SER A 79 -1.57 -7.26 2.15
CA SER A 79 -1.39 -8.31 3.18
C SER A 79 0.07 -8.75 3.25
N PHE A 80 0.76 -8.83 2.11
CA PHE A 80 2.15 -9.24 2.05
C PHE A 80 3.10 -8.20 2.64
N ALA A 81 2.82 -6.90 2.39
CA ALA A 81 3.63 -5.80 2.90
C ALA A 81 3.34 -5.48 4.39
N PHE A 82 2.07 -5.45 4.80
CA PHE A 82 1.65 -4.92 6.11
C PHE A 82 0.91 -5.92 7.00
N GLY A 83 0.70 -7.16 6.54
CA GLY A 83 -0.01 -8.18 7.30
C GLY A 83 0.67 -8.53 8.64
N PRO A 84 -0.06 -9.15 9.58
CA PRO A 84 0.48 -9.58 10.86
C PRO A 84 1.77 -10.39 10.66
N PRO A 85 2.83 -10.11 11.43
CA PRO A 85 4.14 -10.70 11.17
C PRO A 85 4.12 -12.20 11.44
N VAL A 86 4.52 -12.99 10.44
CA VAL A 86 4.78 -14.44 10.60
C VAL A 86 6.29 -14.70 10.73
N SER A 87 7.12 -13.81 10.16
CA SER A 87 8.59 -13.85 10.29
C SER A 87 9.21 -12.49 9.93
N SER A 88 10.47 -12.27 10.32
CA SER A 88 11.29 -11.05 10.13
C SER A 88 11.44 -10.55 8.67
N GLY A 89 10.88 -11.25 7.68
CA GLY A 89 11.02 -10.90 6.27
C GLY A 89 9.72 -10.95 5.45
N PHE A 90 8.61 -11.44 5.99
CA PHE A 90 7.35 -11.63 5.26
C PHE A 90 6.11 -11.37 6.12
N GLY A 91 5.16 -10.59 5.60
CA GLY A 91 3.81 -10.44 6.17
C GLY A 91 2.93 -11.68 5.96
N SER A 92 1.94 -11.89 6.84
CA SER A 92 0.96 -12.97 6.70
C SER A 92 -0.04 -12.73 5.56
N PHE A 93 -0.59 -13.80 4.98
CA PHE A 93 -1.78 -13.76 4.10
C PHE A 93 -3.10 -13.46 4.83
N GLY A 94 -3.07 -13.24 6.15
CA GLY A 94 -4.27 -13.04 6.99
C GLY A 94 -5.14 -11.82 6.62
N TRP A 95 -4.60 -10.86 5.86
CA TRP A 95 -5.28 -9.64 5.41
C TRP A 95 -5.57 -9.63 3.90
N SER A 96 -5.40 -10.76 3.22
CA SER A 96 -5.71 -10.91 1.80
C SER A 96 -7.19 -10.54 1.52
N VAL A 97 -7.44 -9.92 0.38
CA VAL A 97 -8.78 -9.49 -0.08
C VAL A 97 -9.48 -8.53 0.89
N LEU A 98 -8.74 -7.55 1.42
CA LEU A 98 -9.29 -6.54 2.33
C LEU A 98 -9.96 -7.12 3.59
N ARG A 99 -9.62 -8.35 4.00
CA ARG A 99 -10.22 -9.05 5.15
C ARG A 99 -9.95 -8.38 6.50
N PHE A 100 -9.17 -7.30 6.52
CA PHE A 100 -8.96 -6.43 7.67
C PHE A 100 -10.13 -5.46 7.92
N GLY A 101 -11.05 -5.23 6.98
CA GLY A 101 -12.20 -4.35 7.20
C GLY A 101 -11.82 -2.94 7.69
N GLU A 102 -12.66 -2.32 8.53
CA GLU A 102 -12.36 -1.07 9.26
C GLU A 102 -11.52 -1.33 10.53
N SER A 103 -10.60 -2.29 10.50
CA SER A 103 -9.74 -2.53 11.66
C SER A 103 -8.74 -1.39 11.83
N TYR A 104 -8.62 -0.90 13.06
CA TYR A 104 -7.61 0.08 13.45
C TYR A 104 -6.34 -0.67 13.87
N ASN A 105 -5.18 -0.23 13.38
CA ASN A 105 -3.90 -0.76 13.82
C ASN A 105 -3.07 0.39 14.39
N THR A 106 -2.81 0.36 15.69
CA THR A 106 -2.07 1.41 16.42
C THR A 106 -0.64 1.61 15.92
N ASN A 107 -0.03 0.62 15.25
CA ASN A 107 1.35 0.69 14.77
C ASN A 107 1.49 1.35 13.39
N TYR A 108 0.44 1.34 12.57
CA TYR A 108 0.47 1.90 11.21
C TYR A 108 -0.48 3.10 11.04
N SER A 109 -1.59 3.12 11.77
CA SER A 109 -2.65 4.10 11.58
C SER A 109 -3.36 4.37 12.92
N PRO A 110 -2.75 5.14 13.83
CA PRO A 110 -3.29 5.39 15.17
C PRO A 110 -4.54 6.29 15.16
N THR A 111 -4.66 7.17 14.17
CA THR A 111 -5.67 8.26 14.14
C THR A 111 -6.74 8.07 13.04
N TYR A 112 -6.48 7.24 12.02
CA TYR A 112 -7.36 7.05 10.85
C TYR A 112 -7.53 5.56 10.48
N PRO A 113 -8.47 5.19 9.59
CA PRO A 113 -8.73 3.78 9.26
C PRO A 113 -7.59 3.16 8.46
N LEU A 114 -7.29 1.87 8.70
CA LEU A 114 -6.29 1.12 7.94
C LEU A 114 -6.59 1.06 6.44
N LEU A 115 -7.87 1.16 6.06
CA LEU A 115 -8.29 1.25 4.66
C LEU A 115 -7.73 2.51 3.97
N THR A 116 -7.72 3.66 4.65
CA THR A 116 -7.15 4.90 4.11
C THR A 116 -5.63 4.76 3.94
N TYR A 117 -4.95 4.11 4.89
CA TYR A 117 -3.53 3.79 4.77
C TYR A 117 -3.25 2.84 3.59
N CYS A 118 -4.08 1.81 3.41
CA CYS A 118 -4.00 0.88 2.28
C CYS A 118 -4.17 1.60 0.94
N ALA A 119 -5.14 2.52 0.84
CA ALA A 119 -5.37 3.31 -0.37
C ALA A 119 -4.19 4.25 -0.66
N TYR A 120 -3.65 4.92 0.37
CA TYR A 120 -2.46 5.76 0.23
C TYR A 120 -1.27 4.95 -0.29
N GLN A 121 -0.97 3.80 0.33
CA GLN A 121 0.14 2.94 -0.08
C GLN A 121 -0.06 2.30 -1.46
N ALA A 122 -1.31 2.04 -1.87
CA ALA A 122 -1.62 1.55 -3.21
C ALA A 122 -1.12 2.50 -4.30
N THR A 123 -1.14 3.81 -4.06
CA THR A 123 -0.68 4.79 -5.06
C THR A 123 0.83 4.70 -5.32
N PHE A 124 1.64 4.42 -4.29
CA PHE A 124 3.08 4.16 -4.43
C PHE A 124 3.36 2.81 -5.10
N ALA A 125 2.53 1.80 -4.79
CA ALA A 125 2.62 0.51 -5.47
C ALA A 125 2.38 0.65 -6.97
N ILE A 126 1.43 1.50 -7.37
CA ILE A 126 1.09 1.77 -8.77
C ILE A 126 2.18 2.57 -9.50
N ILE A 127 2.74 3.62 -8.88
CA ILE A 127 3.66 4.53 -9.59
C ILE A 127 5.01 3.88 -9.92
N THR A 128 5.49 2.96 -9.09
CA THR A 128 6.80 2.32 -9.25
C THR A 128 6.95 1.47 -10.53
N PRO A 129 6.07 0.50 -10.85
CA PRO A 129 6.12 -0.20 -12.12
C PRO A 129 5.69 0.68 -13.31
N ALA A 130 4.88 1.72 -13.08
CA ALA A 130 4.52 2.68 -14.12
C ALA A 130 5.76 3.44 -14.66
N LEU A 131 6.75 3.76 -13.82
CA LEU A 131 8.02 4.35 -14.26
C LEU A 131 8.83 3.39 -15.15
N ILE A 132 8.84 2.10 -14.81
CA ILE A 132 9.51 1.06 -15.60
C ILE A 132 8.86 0.94 -16.98
N SER A 133 7.53 1.05 -17.04
CA SER A 133 6.77 1.04 -18.29
C SER A 133 7.15 2.18 -19.24
N GLY A 134 7.36 3.37 -18.70
CA GLY A 134 7.77 4.56 -19.45
C GLY A 134 9.16 4.45 -20.08
N ALA A 135 10.03 3.56 -19.58
CA ALA A 135 11.35 3.35 -20.14
C ALA A 135 11.37 2.34 -21.33
N ILE A 136 10.38 1.46 -21.43
CA ILE A 136 10.41 0.29 -22.35
C ILE A 136 9.42 0.46 -23.52
N VAL A 137 8.91 1.67 -23.70
CA VAL A 137 7.89 2.00 -24.70
C VAL A 137 8.30 1.63 -26.11
N GLY A 138 7.42 0.94 -26.82
CA GLY A 138 7.62 0.57 -28.23
C GLY A 138 8.60 -0.58 -28.46
N ARG A 139 9.18 -1.16 -27.40
CA ARG A 139 10.15 -2.26 -27.50
C ARG A 139 9.64 -3.60 -26.97
N MET A 140 8.46 -3.65 -26.36
CA MET A 140 7.83 -4.87 -25.84
C MET A 140 6.36 -5.01 -26.28
N LYS A 141 5.91 -6.26 -26.38
CA LYS A 141 4.50 -6.60 -26.55
C LYS A 141 3.74 -6.41 -25.23
N ILE A 142 2.44 -6.10 -25.31
CA ILE A 142 1.58 -5.83 -24.14
C ILE A 142 1.49 -7.04 -23.20
N ILE A 143 1.33 -8.26 -23.73
CA ILE A 143 1.13 -9.47 -22.89
C ILE A 143 2.35 -9.78 -22.02
N PRO A 144 3.59 -9.88 -22.54
CA PRO A 144 4.78 -10.05 -21.70
C PRO A 144 4.95 -8.94 -20.66
N TYR A 145 4.60 -7.69 -21.04
CA TYR A 145 4.64 -6.55 -20.13
C TYR A 145 3.66 -6.71 -18.96
N MET A 146 2.42 -7.14 -19.20
CA MET A 146 1.42 -7.38 -18.14
C MET A 146 1.88 -8.43 -17.13
N ILE A 147 2.50 -9.52 -17.60
CA ILE A 147 3.04 -10.57 -16.73
C ILE A 147 4.23 -10.03 -15.93
N PHE A 148 5.13 -9.30 -16.60
CA PHE A 148 6.31 -8.72 -15.97
C PHE A 148 5.94 -7.79 -14.81
N ILE A 149 5.00 -6.85 -15.00
CA ILE A 149 4.61 -5.93 -13.93
C ILE A 149 3.96 -6.67 -12.76
N PHE A 150 3.15 -7.71 -13.02
CA PHE A 150 2.49 -8.46 -11.96
C PHE A 150 3.51 -9.22 -11.10
N VAL A 151 4.46 -9.89 -11.74
CA VAL A 151 5.54 -10.61 -11.06
C VAL A 151 6.47 -9.64 -10.33
N TRP A 152 6.82 -8.51 -10.96
CA TRP A 152 7.69 -7.51 -10.36
C TRP A 152 7.07 -6.84 -9.13
N SER A 153 5.79 -6.46 -9.20
CA SER A 153 5.07 -5.92 -8.03
C SER A 153 5.04 -6.93 -6.88
N THR A 154 4.81 -8.21 -7.18
CA THR A 154 4.73 -9.25 -6.14
C THR A 154 6.09 -9.60 -5.52
N VAL A 155 7.14 -9.73 -6.34
CA VAL A 155 8.44 -10.29 -5.89
C VAL A 155 9.45 -9.20 -5.52
N CYS A 156 9.34 -8.00 -6.08
CA CYS A 156 10.27 -6.91 -5.79
C CYS A 156 9.62 -5.85 -4.90
N TYR A 157 8.43 -5.36 -5.27
CA TYR A 157 7.81 -4.27 -4.55
C TYR A 157 7.30 -4.70 -3.16
N ASP A 158 6.50 -5.76 -3.07
CA ASP A 158 5.90 -6.16 -1.78
C ASP A 158 6.95 -6.49 -0.68
N PRO A 159 8.06 -7.23 -0.95
CA PRO A 159 9.10 -7.45 0.05
C PRO A 159 9.86 -6.18 0.43
N MET A 160 10.15 -5.29 -0.54
CA MET A 160 10.81 -4.01 -0.27
C MET A 160 9.95 -3.12 0.62
N ALA A 161 8.64 -3.06 0.35
CA ALA A 161 7.68 -2.35 1.19
C ALA A 161 7.63 -2.93 2.60
N HIS A 162 7.67 -4.26 2.74
CA HIS A 162 7.72 -4.91 4.06
C HIS A 162 9.00 -4.57 4.83
N TRP A 163 10.16 -4.58 4.17
CA TRP A 163 11.43 -4.30 4.85
C TRP A 163 11.56 -2.86 5.32
N VAL A 164 11.05 -1.90 4.52
CA VAL A 164 11.16 -0.46 4.82
C VAL A 164 10.04 0.00 5.76
N TRP A 165 8.79 -0.42 5.53
CA TRP A 165 7.63 0.13 6.24
C TRP A 165 6.93 -0.87 7.17
N GLY A 166 7.19 -2.17 7.04
CA GLY A 166 6.64 -3.18 7.93
C GLY A 166 7.18 -3.05 9.36
N GLU A 167 6.35 -3.37 10.36
CA GLU A 167 6.70 -3.34 11.79
C GLU A 167 7.87 -4.25 12.14
N ASN A 168 8.06 -5.35 11.39
CA ASN A 168 9.19 -6.26 11.52
C ASN A 168 10.21 -6.14 10.39
N GLY A 169 10.15 -5.06 9.61
CA GLY A 169 11.11 -4.78 8.56
C GLY A 169 12.50 -4.52 9.16
N TRP A 170 13.50 -5.26 8.71
CA TRP A 170 14.87 -5.11 9.21
C TRP A 170 15.42 -3.69 8.98
N LEU A 171 15.06 -3.03 7.87
CA LEU A 171 15.49 -1.64 7.62
C LEU A 171 14.85 -0.67 8.64
N LYS A 172 13.58 -0.87 8.99
CA LYS A 172 12.94 -0.10 10.07
C LYS A 172 13.64 -0.31 11.42
N GLN A 173 14.04 -1.53 11.74
CA GLN A 173 14.78 -1.84 12.98
C GLN A 173 16.20 -1.24 13.02
N LEU A 174 16.81 -1.00 11.85
CA LEU A 174 18.09 -0.31 11.72
C LEU A 174 17.98 1.22 11.84
N GLY A 175 16.76 1.76 12.05
CA GLY A 175 16.53 3.18 12.29
C GLY A 175 16.56 4.04 11.03
N THR A 176 16.33 3.46 9.84
CA THR A 176 16.34 4.22 8.58
C THR A 176 15.06 4.99 8.30
N LEU A 177 14.12 5.13 9.25
CA LEU A 177 13.01 6.12 9.30
C LEU A 177 12.20 5.95 10.60
#